data_AF-A0A9D6YKQ7-F1
#
_entry.id   AF-A0A9D6YKQ7-F1
#
_cell.length_a   1.000
_cell.length_b   1.000
_cell.length_c   1.000
_cell.angle_alpha   90.00
_cell.angle_beta   90.00
_cell.angle_gamma   90.00
#
_symmetry.space_group_name_H-M   'P 1'
#
loop_
_entity.id
_entity.type
_entity.pdbx_description
1 polymer ?
#
loop_
_entity_poly.entity_id
_entity_poly.type
_entity_poly.pdbx_seq_one_letter_code
_entity_poly.pdbx_strand_id
1 'polypeptide(L)'
;MNDCRAQIVTTYAGWTVLSALHSSAPVKSRERVYPLLRSIDFARLLRSSRAPITPPEFAQWHRAATLGLCAKEARLSVGWASKMVNVYLKTAGYVGGLGRPGLTPLLHPPLDAGLWTGLRRRFSDCPDLLAKTHAVRQIKAIRDYATYETIIAGCREAATKLGGLLIEVEQLWEGADFDSQPNFSLQWPAPRVARRRR
;
A
#
# COMPACT_ATOMS: atom_id res chain seq x y z
N MET A 1 -18.95 -3.49 14.92
CA MET A 1 -17.64 -2.80 14.83
C MET A 1 -17.92 -1.34 15.12
N ASN A 2 -17.18 -0.70 16.04
CA ASN A 2 -17.50 0.68 16.44
C ASN A 2 -17.27 1.62 15.25
N ASP A 3 -18.34 2.26 14.75
CA ASP A 3 -18.32 3.04 13.49
C ASP A 3 -17.23 4.14 13.51
N CYS A 4 -16.92 4.66 14.70
CA CYS A 4 -15.84 5.62 14.92
C CYS A 4 -14.45 5.08 14.53
N ARG A 5 -14.10 3.83 14.92
CA ARG A 5 -12.79 3.24 14.57
C ARG A 5 -12.65 3.08 13.06
N ALA A 6 -13.67 2.55 12.40
CA ALA A 6 -13.65 2.33 10.96
C ALA A 6 -13.49 3.67 10.20
N GLN A 7 -14.16 4.73 10.67
CA GLN A 7 -14.04 6.07 10.10
C GLN A 7 -12.63 6.65 10.27
N ILE A 8 -12.02 6.53 11.47
CA ILE A 8 -10.64 6.99 11.72
C ILE A 8 -9.66 6.27 10.79
N VAL A 9 -9.73 4.94 10.74
CA VAL A 9 -8.83 4.12 9.92
C VAL A 9 -8.95 4.43 8.44
N THR A 10 -10.17 4.56 7.91
CA THR A 10 -10.39 4.87 6.48
C THR A 10 -9.98 6.30 6.13
N THR A 11 -10.19 7.26 7.03
CA THR A 11 -9.69 8.64 6.87
C THR A 11 -8.17 8.67 6.85
N TYR A 12 -7.52 7.95 7.78
CA TYR A 12 -6.07 7.85 7.84
C TYR A 12 -5.51 7.14 6.60
N ALA A 13 -6.14 6.08 6.11
CA ALA A 13 -5.76 5.41 4.87
C ALA A 13 -5.80 6.36 3.67
N GLY A 14 -6.82 7.22 3.56
CA GLY A 14 -6.87 8.26 2.54
C GLY A 14 -5.69 9.24 2.63
N TRP A 15 -5.36 9.69 3.84
CA TRP A 15 -4.19 10.54 4.07
C TRP A 15 -2.88 9.84 3.71
N THR A 16 -2.71 8.56 4.07
CA THR A 16 -1.50 7.79 3.71
C THR A 16 -1.33 7.69 2.19
N VAL A 17 -2.41 7.49 1.43
CA VAL A 17 -2.33 7.51 -0.04
C VAL A 17 -1.82 8.86 -0.54
N LEU A 18 -2.38 9.97 -0.06
CA LEU A 18 -1.94 11.30 -0.46
C LEU A 18 -0.44 11.50 -0.16
N SER A 19 0.01 11.11 1.03
CA SER A 19 1.41 11.19 1.43
C SER A 19 2.33 10.29 0.58
N ALA A 20 1.87 9.10 0.21
CA ALA A 20 2.66 8.17 -0.61
C ALA A 20 2.88 8.64 -2.07
N LEU A 21 2.20 9.72 -2.51
CA LEU A 21 2.28 10.29 -3.85
C LEU A 21 3.26 11.49 -3.96
N HIS A 22 3.99 11.84 -2.88
CA HIS A 22 4.85 13.03 -2.87
C HIS A 22 5.95 13.04 -3.96
N SER A 23 6.55 11.89 -4.30
CA SER A 23 7.62 11.80 -5.30
C SER A 23 7.13 11.32 -6.67
N SER A 24 7.24 12.19 -7.67
CA SER A 24 7.00 11.87 -9.10
C SER A 24 5.62 11.31 -9.49
N ALA A 25 4.64 11.28 -8.59
CA ALA A 25 3.27 10.92 -8.95
C ALA A 25 2.65 11.96 -9.89
N PRO A 26 1.85 11.54 -10.89
CA PRO A 26 1.20 12.45 -11.83
C PRO A 26 0.08 13.29 -11.18
N VAL A 27 -0.43 12.85 -10.03
CA VAL A 27 -1.49 13.52 -9.27
C VAL A 27 -1.09 13.55 -7.79
N LYS A 28 -1.09 14.76 -7.20
CA LYS A 28 -0.60 14.99 -5.83
C LYS A 28 -1.48 15.89 -4.98
N SER A 29 -2.45 16.59 -5.59
CA SER A 29 -3.28 17.53 -4.84
C SER A 29 -4.41 16.80 -4.12
N ARG A 30 -4.76 17.29 -2.93
CA ARG A 30 -5.86 16.76 -2.12
C ARG A 30 -7.18 16.74 -2.89
N GLU A 31 -7.43 17.80 -3.65
CA GLU A 31 -8.62 18.05 -4.46
C GLU A 31 -8.75 17.06 -5.61
N ARG A 32 -7.65 16.39 -5.99
CA ARG A 32 -7.64 15.36 -7.05
C ARG A 32 -7.60 13.95 -6.46
N VAL A 33 -6.75 13.70 -5.48
CA VAL A 33 -6.55 12.36 -4.90
C VAL A 33 -7.79 11.87 -4.15
N TYR A 34 -8.42 12.71 -3.31
CA TYR A 34 -9.54 12.25 -2.50
C TYR A 34 -10.81 11.94 -3.29
N PRO A 35 -11.23 12.73 -4.30
CA PRO A 35 -12.33 12.32 -5.17
C PRO A 35 -12.08 11.00 -5.89
N LEU A 36 -10.84 10.75 -6.34
CA LEU A 36 -10.47 9.47 -6.96
C LEU A 36 -10.66 8.30 -5.99
N LEU A 37 -10.15 8.42 -4.76
CA LEU A 37 -10.32 7.38 -3.73
C LEU A 37 -11.78 7.15 -3.35
N ARG A 38 -12.57 8.23 -3.20
CA ARG A 38 -14.01 8.13 -2.91
C ARG A 38 -14.81 7.47 -4.03
N SER A 39 -14.27 7.41 -5.24
CA SER A 39 -14.92 6.72 -6.37
C SER A 39 -14.76 5.21 -6.34
N ILE A 40 -13.93 4.66 -5.43
CA ILE A 40 -13.73 3.22 -5.25
C ILE A 40 -14.64 2.71 -4.14
N ASP A 41 -15.36 1.62 -4.40
CA ASP A 41 -16.14 0.90 -3.38
C ASP A 41 -15.23 0.01 -2.52
N PHE A 42 -14.47 0.63 -1.61
CA PHE A 42 -13.68 -0.09 -0.60
C PHE A 42 -14.56 -0.80 0.43
N ALA A 43 -15.81 -0.37 0.62
CA ALA A 43 -16.73 -0.98 1.58
C ALA A 43 -17.05 -2.44 1.21
N ARG A 44 -16.96 -2.80 -0.08
CA ARG A 44 -17.04 -4.19 -0.56
C ARG A 44 -15.99 -5.12 0.04
N LEU A 45 -14.82 -4.60 0.41
CA LEU A 45 -13.72 -5.35 1.01
C LEU A 45 -13.61 -5.16 2.53
N LEU A 46 -13.82 -3.94 3.02
CA LEU A 46 -13.49 -3.55 4.40
C LEU A 46 -14.59 -3.85 5.43
N ARG A 47 -15.79 -4.25 5.00
CA ARG A 47 -16.88 -4.65 5.91
C ARG A 47 -16.72 -6.10 6.37
N SER A 48 -16.36 -6.28 7.64
CA SER A 48 -16.17 -7.62 8.24
C SER A 48 -17.44 -8.46 8.34
N SER A 49 -18.62 -7.85 8.25
CA SER A 49 -19.91 -8.55 8.30
C SER A 49 -20.24 -9.35 7.03
N ARG A 50 -19.44 -9.22 5.96
CA ARG A 50 -19.63 -9.99 4.73
C ARG A 50 -18.92 -11.33 4.80
N ALA A 51 -19.36 -12.27 3.96
CA ALA A 51 -18.74 -13.58 3.80
C ALA A 51 -17.23 -13.47 3.51
N PRO A 52 -16.43 -14.50 3.81
CA PRO A 52 -15.01 -14.51 3.47
C PRO A 52 -14.76 -14.14 2.00
N ILE A 53 -13.69 -13.41 1.74
CA ILE A 53 -13.32 -13.04 0.36
C ILE A 53 -12.50 -14.15 -0.29
N THR A 54 -12.79 -14.44 -1.55
CA THR A 54 -12.03 -15.42 -2.34
C THR A 54 -10.94 -14.73 -3.16
N PRO A 55 -9.85 -15.45 -3.51
CA PRO A 55 -8.80 -14.89 -4.38
C PRO A 55 -9.33 -14.37 -5.73
N PRO A 56 -10.21 -15.09 -6.47
CA PRO A 56 -10.76 -14.58 -7.73
C PRO A 56 -11.62 -13.32 -7.55
N GLU A 57 -12.41 -13.25 -6.48
CA GLU A 57 -13.21 -12.07 -6.18
C GLU A 57 -12.33 -10.85 -5.91
N PHE A 58 -11.28 -11.00 -5.10
CA PHE A 58 -10.33 -9.93 -4.83
C PHE A 58 -9.62 -9.48 -6.11
N ALA A 59 -9.13 -10.43 -6.93
CA ALA A 59 -8.44 -10.13 -8.18
C ALA A 59 -9.34 -9.34 -9.15
N GLN A 60 -10.60 -9.76 -9.31
CA GLN A 60 -11.57 -9.05 -10.14
C GLN A 60 -11.84 -7.64 -9.62
N TRP A 61 -12.08 -7.49 -8.31
CA TRP A 61 -12.33 -6.20 -7.69
C TRP A 61 -11.11 -5.27 -7.84
N HIS A 62 -9.91 -5.77 -7.57
CA HIS A 62 -8.68 -4.98 -7.62
C HIS A 62 -8.40 -4.48 -9.04
N ARG A 63 -8.60 -5.34 -10.04
CA ARG A 63 -8.51 -4.97 -11.46
C ARG A 63 -9.50 -3.89 -11.82
N ALA A 64 -10.77 -4.05 -11.45
CA ALA A 64 -11.81 -3.07 -11.74
C ALA A 64 -11.53 -1.72 -11.07
N ALA A 65 -11.11 -1.71 -9.79
CA ALA A 65 -10.76 -0.49 -9.07
C ALA A 65 -9.57 0.24 -9.72
N THR A 66 -8.51 -0.50 -10.06
CA THR A 66 -7.30 0.04 -10.69
C THR A 66 -7.60 0.65 -12.07
N LEU A 67 -8.32 -0.07 -12.92
CA LEU A 67 -8.67 0.42 -14.26
C LEU A 67 -9.71 1.56 -14.19
N GLY A 68 -10.62 1.53 -13.22
CA GLY A 68 -11.57 2.61 -12.95
C GLY A 68 -10.87 3.92 -12.58
N LEU A 69 -9.78 3.87 -11.80
CA LEU A 69 -8.94 5.04 -11.54
C LEU A 69 -8.28 5.57 -12.81
N CYS A 70 -7.70 4.68 -13.63
CA CYS A 70 -7.04 5.07 -14.89
C CYS A 70 -8.03 5.73 -15.85
N ALA A 71 -9.26 5.23 -15.93
CA ALA A 71 -10.32 5.81 -16.77
C ALA A 71 -10.77 7.19 -16.29
N LYS A 72 -10.73 7.46 -14.97
CA LYS A 72 -11.11 8.76 -14.38
C LYS A 72 -10.00 9.80 -14.42
N GLU A 73 -8.74 9.37 -14.53
CA GLU A 73 -7.58 10.24 -14.51
C GLU A 73 -6.51 9.71 -15.48
N ALA A 74 -6.51 10.26 -16.69
CA ALA A 74 -5.67 9.81 -17.80
C ALA A 74 -4.15 9.91 -17.52
N ARG A 75 -3.74 10.72 -16.54
CA ARG A 75 -2.32 10.81 -16.15
C ARG A 75 -1.85 9.63 -15.31
N LEU A 76 -2.76 8.85 -14.71
CA LEU A 76 -2.41 7.65 -13.94
C LEU A 76 -2.08 6.49 -14.89
N SER A 77 -0.89 5.93 -14.73
CA SER A 77 -0.60 4.59 -15.24
C SER A 77 -1.24 3.54 -14.33
N VAL A 78 -1.37 2.30 -14.81
CA VAL A 78 -1.81 1.17 -13.98
C VAL A 78 -0.95 1.04 -12.73
N GLY A 79 0.36 1.25 -12.82
CA GLY A 79 1.25 1.23 -11.65
C GLY A 79 0.92 2.28 -10.60
N TRP A 80 0.62 3.52 -10.99
CA TRP A 80 0.24 4.56 -10.02
C TRP A 80 -1.14 4.31 -9.44
N ALA A 81 -2.12 3.93 -10.27
CA ALA A 81 -3.46 3.59 -9.80
C ALA A 81 -3.44 2.41 -8.82
N SER A 82 -2.72 1.33 -9.14
CA SER A 82 -2.61 0.17 -8.25
C SER A 82 -1.85 0.51 -6.97
N LYS A 83 -0.81 1.36 -7.03
CA LYS A 83 -0.16 1.87 -5.80
C LYS A 83 -1.15 2.59 -4.89
N MET A 84 -2.00 3.47 -5.42
CA MET A 84 -3.02 4.16 -4.62
C MET A 84 -3.97 3.17 -3.94
N VAL A 85 -4.44 2.16 -4.66
CA VAL A 85 -5.31 1.11 -4.13
C VAL A 85 -4.59 0.30 -3.04
N ASN A 86 -3.36 -0.15 -3.29
CA ASN A 86 -2.58 -0.98 -2.37
C ASN A 86 -2.20 -0.24 -1.10
N VAL A 87 -1.79 1.03 -1.18
CA VAL A 87 -1.51 1.85 0.00
C VAL A 87 -2.76 1.99 0.86
N TYR A 88 -3.92 2.26 0.24
CA TYR A 88 -5.17 2.35 0.99
C TYR A 88 -5.51 1.04 1.68
N LEU A 89 -5.44 -0.09 0.96
CA LEU A 89 -5.76 -1.40 1.50
C LEU A 89 -4.78 -1.89 2.55
N LYS A 90 -3.48 -1.59 2.40
CA LYS A 90 -2.47 -1.84 3.43
C LYS A 90 -2.84 -1.09 4.71
N THR A 91 -3.08 0.23 4.62
CA THR A 91 -3.36 1.03 5.81
C THR A 91 -4.68 0.61 6.46
N ALA A 92 -5.75 0.47 5.68
CA ALA A 92 -7.06 0.16 6.24
C ALA A 92 -7.18 -1.31 6.67
N GLY A 93 -6.72 -2.23 5.83
CA GLY A 93 -6.90 -3.66 6.01
C GLY A 93 -5.83 -4.31 6.85
N TYR A 94 -4.56 -4.17 6.44
CA TYR A 94 -3.44 -4.81 7.10
C TYR A 94 -3.12 -4.16 8.46
N VAL A 95 -2.88 -2.84 8.46
CA VAL A 95 -2.52 -2.09 9.69
C VAL A 95 -3.76 -1.79 10.54
N GLY A 96 -4.84 -1.35 9.92
CA GLY A 96 -6.08 -0.97 10.61
C GLY A 96 -6.94 -2.13 11.09
N GLY A 97 -6.69 -3.35 10.58
CA GLY A 97 -7.46 -4.55 10.90
C GLY A 97 -8.90 -4.52 10.40
N LEU A 98 -9.21 -3.71 9.39
CA LEU A 98 -10.52 -3.76 8.71
C LEU A 98 -10.50 -4.84 7.63
N GLY A 99 -11.67 -5.35 7.24
CA GLY A 99 -11.70 -6.38 6.20
C GLY A 99 -12.68 -7.49 6.45
N ARG A 100 -13.06 -8.12 5.34
CA ARG A 100 -13.65 -9.46 5.32
C ARG A 100 -12.63 -10.50 5.78
N PRO A 101 -13.08 -11.62 6.38
CA PRO A 101 -12.21 -12.76 6.63
C PRO A 101 -11.48 -13.19 5.34
N GLY A 102 -10.19 -13.52 5.46
CA GLY A 102 -9.36 -13.93 4.32
C GLY A 102 -8.83 -12.79 3.45
N LEU A 103 -9.09 -11.51 3.78
CA LEU A 103 -8.57 -10.38 3.00
C LEU A 103 -7.06 -10.22 3.11
N THR A 104 -6.50 -10.29 4.32
CA THR A 104 -5.08 -10.01 4.59
C THR A 104 -4.10 -10.79 3.71
N PRO A 105 -4.25 -12.11 3.51
CA PRO A 105 -3.37 -12.88 2.62
C PRO A 105 -3.43 -12.49 1.14
N LEU A 106 -4.45 -11.73 0.73
CA LEU A 106 -4.67 -11.33 -0.66
C LEU A 106 -4.09 -9.94 -0.97
N LEU A 107 -3.71 -9.16 0.05
CA LEU A 107 -3.26 -7.79 -0.14
C LEU A 107 -1.94 -7.72 -0.92
N HIS A 108 -1.92 -6.86 -1.93
CA HIS A 108 -0.74 -6.63 -2.77
C HIS A 108 0.14 -5.52 -2.16
N PRO A 109 1.48 -5.60 -2.29
CA PRO A 109 2.36 -4.52 -1.88
C PRO A 109 2.16 -3.27 -2.75
N PRO A 110 2.27 -2.06 -2.18
CA PRO A 110 2.55 -0.84 -2.94
C PRO A 110 3.89 -1.01 -3.69
N LEU A 111 3.86 -0.92 -5.01
CA LEU A 111 5.07 -0.98 -5.81
C LEU A 111 5.77 0.37 -5.83
N ASP A 112 7.07 0.41 -5.52
CA ASP A 112 7.91 1.58 -5.74
C ASP A 112 9.40 1.23 -5.88
N ALA A 113 10.21 2.27 -6.05
CA ALA A 113 11.65 2.13 -6.27
C ALA A 113 12.37 1.45 -5.11
N GLY A 114 12.01 1.75 -3.86
CA GLY A 114 12.69 1.16 -2.71
C GLY A 114 12.40 -0.33 -2.58
N LEU A 115 11.13 -0.74 -2.82
CA LEU A 115 10.79 -2.17 -2.85
C LEU A 115 11.53 -2.91 -3.98
N TRP A 116 11.62 -2.30 -5.17
CA TRP A 116 12.38 -2.87 -6.28
C TRP A 116 13.85 -3.06 -5.96
N THR A 117 14.50 -2.04 -5.38
CA THR A 117 15.92 -2.16 -5.01
C THR A 117 16.12 -3.26 -3.97
N GLY A 118 15.26 -3.31 -2.96
CA GLY A 118 15.26 -4.38 -1.96
C GLY A 118 15.10 -5.79 -2.53
N LEU A 119 14.14 -5.97 -3.45
CA LEU A 119 13.95 -7.24 -4.18
C LEU A 119 15.19 -7.61 -4.98
N ARG A 120 15.78 -6.67 -5.72
CA ARG A 120 17.00 -6.91 -6.50
C ARG A 120 18.18 -7.30 -5.62
N ARG A 121 18.34 -6.64 -4.47
CA ARG A 121 19.40 -6.92 -3.50
C ARG A 121 19.22 -8.30 -2.86
N ARG A 122 18.00 -8.62 -2.42
CA ARG A 122 17.70 -9.86 -1.68
C ARG A 122 17.71 -11.12 -2.55
N PHE A 123 17.35 -10.98 -3.82
CA PHE A 123 17.16 -12.09 -4.76
C PHE A 123 18.06 -11.96 -6.00
N SER A 124 19.27 -11.43 -5.83
CA SER A 124 20.25 -11.24 -6.91
C SER A 124 20.65 -12.56 -7.60
N ASP A 125 20.50 -13.68 -6.89
CA ASP A 125 20.74 -15.05 -7.34
C ASP A 125 19.52 -15.73 -7.98
N CYS A 126 18.36 -15.04 -8.05
CA CYS A 126 17.11 -15.59 -8.58
C CYS A 126 16.66 -14.82 -9.86
N PRO A 127 17.33 -15.02 -11.02
CA PRO A 127 17.07 -14.24 -12.22
C PRO A 127 15.63 -14.32 -12.73
N ASP A 128 14.96 -15.47 -12.61
CA ASP A 128 13.57 -15.65 -13.05
C ASP A 128 12.58 -14.81 -12.21
N LEU A 129 12.82 -14.72 -10.90
CA LEU A 129 12.02 -13.88 -10.00
C LEU A 129 12.26 -12.40 -10.33
N LEU A 130 13.51 -12.03 -10.58
CA LEU A 130 13.85 -10.65 -10.96
C LEU A 130 13.27 -10.28 -12.32
N ALA A 131 13.23 -11.20 -13.29
CA ALA A 131 12.60 -10.97 -14.59
C ALA A 131 11.10 -10.63 -14.46
N LYS A 132 10.39 -11.28 -13.53
CA LYS A 132 8.98 -10.98 -13.24
C LYS A 132 8.81 -9.66 -12.49
N THR A 133 9.48 -9.53 -11.35
CA THR A 133 9.34 -8.34 -10.49
C THR A 133 9.82 -7.07 -11.20
N HIS A 134 10.84 -7.16 -12.05
CA HIS A 134 11.41 -6.04 -12.82
C HIS A 134 11.06 -6.08 -14.30
N ALA A 135 9.90 -6.66 -14.66
CA ALA A 135 9.37 -6.62 -16.03
C ALA A 135 9.34 -5.19 -16.61
N VAL A 136 9.26 -4.18 -15.74
CA VAL A 136 9.56 -2.78 -16.05
C VAL A 136 10.48 -2.16 -15.00
N ARG A 137 11.11 -1.03 -15.35
CA ARG A 137 12.09 -0.35 -14.47
C ARG A 137 11.48 0.68 -13.50
N GLN A 138 10.26 1.14 -13.76
CA GLN A 138 9.64 2.25 -13.03
C GLN A 138 8.12 2.09 -12.98
N ILE A 139 7.50 2.60 -11.91
CA ILE A 139 6.05 2.45 -11.68
C ILE A 139 5.20 3.09 -12.80
N LYS A 140 5.67 4.20 -13.37
CA LYS A 140 5.01 4.88 -14.50
C LYS A 140 5.01 4.05 -15.79
N ALA A 141 5.89 3.04 -15.89
CA ALA A 141 6.00 2.16 -17.05
C ALA A 141 5.05 0.95 -16.96
N ILE A 142 4.39 0.71 -15.83
CA ILE A 142 3.32 -0.29 -15.72
C ILE A 142 2.08 0.31 -16.38
N ARG A 143 1.86 0.02 -17.68
CA ARG A 143 0.81 0.63 -18.51
C ARG A 143 -0.49 -0.17 -18.55
N ASP A 144 -0.39 -1.48 -18.43
CA ASP A 144 -1.51 -2.40 -18.47
C ASP A 144 -1.52 -3.30 -17.22
N TYR A 145 -2.66 -3.96 -17.02
CA TYR A 145 -2.87 -4.80 -15.85
C TYR A 145 -2.14 -6.15 -15.93
N ALA A 146 -1.83 -6.66 -17.13
CA ALA A 146 -1.11 -7.93 -17.28
C ALA A 146 0.37 -7.77 -16.85
N THR A 147 1.00 -6.64 -17.16
CA THR A 147 2.32 -6.26 -16.66
C THR A 147 2.31 -6.16 -15.13
N TYR A 148 1.27 -5.54 -14.56
CA TYR A 148 1.09 -5.48 -13.11
C TYR A 148 0.95 -6.88 -12.49
N GLU A 149 0.13 -7.76 -13.06
CA GLU A 149 -0.05 -9.15 -12.61
C GLU A 149 1.26 -9.94 -12.65
N THR A 150 2.06 -9.76 -13.70
CA THR A 150 3.40 -10.38 -13.82
C THR A 150 4.31 -9.98 -12.66
N ILE A 151 4.33 -8.69 -12.31
CA ILE A 151 5.13 -8.19 -11.18
C ILE A 151 4.61 -8.76 -9.86
N ILE A 152 3.29 -8.77 -9.66
CA ILE A 152 2.67 -9.31 -8.44
C ILE A 152 2.90 -10.83 -8.30
N ALA A 153 2.92 -11.58 -9.40
CA ALA A 153 3.28 -13.00 -9.39
C ALA A 153 4.73 -13.19 -8.90
N GLY A 154 5.67 -12.37 -9.39
CA GLY A 154 7.04 -12.34 -8.90
C GLY A 154 7.13 -11.97 -7.41
N CYS A 155 6.35 -10.99 -6.94
CA CYS A 155 6.27 -10.64 -5.51
C CYS A 155 5.70 -11.79 -4.67
N ARG A 156 4.76 -12.57 -5.22
CA ARG A 156 4.19 -13.74 -4.55
C ARG A 156 5.23 -14.85 -4.39
N GLU A 157 6.03 -15.10 -5.42
CA GLU A 157 7.19 -16.01 -5.34
C GLU A 157 8.22 -15.55 -4.31
N ALA A 158 8.51 -14.24 -4.26
CA ALA A 158 9.38 -13.65 -3.25
C ALA A 158 8.82 -13.86 -1.83
N ALA A 159 7.53 -13.59 -1.61
CA ALA A 159 6.87 -13.79 -0.32
C ALA A 159 6.91 -15.26 0.12
N THR A 160 6.68 -16.21 -0.80
CA THR A 160 6.83 -17.65 -0.52
C THR A 160 8.26 -18.00 -0.08
N LYS A 161 9.29 -17.47 -0.76
CA LYS A 161 10.69 -17.68 -0.35
C LYS A 161 11.04 -17.06 1.00
N LEU A 162 10.33 -16.01 1.42
CA LEU A 162 10.50 -15.35 2.72
C LEU A 162 9.64 -15.98 3.83
N GLY A 163 8.74 -16.92 3.49
CA GLY A 163 7.82 -17.52 4.46
C GLY A 163 6.72 -16.56 4.96
N GLY A 164 6.37 -15.53 4.18
CA GLY A 164 5.42 -14.49 4.57
C GLY A 164 4.23 -14.32 3.62
N LEU A 165 3.34 -13.42 3.97
CA LEU A 165 2.24 -12.97 3.12
C LEU A 165 2.74 -12.09 1.98
N LEU A 166 1.96 -12.00 0.89
CA LEU A 166 2.32 -11.17 -0.27
C LEU A 166 2.58 -9.70 0.11
N ILE A 167 1.79 -9.13 1.01
CA ILE A 167 1.96 -7.75 1.51
C ILE A 167 3.27 -7.57 2.31
N GLU A 168 3.80 -8.63 2.92
CA GLU A 168 4.97 -8.59 3.79
C GLU A 168 6.30 -8.60 3.02
N VAL A 169 6.27 -8.71 1.69
CA VAL A 169 7.46 -8.46 0.85
C VAL A 169 7.97 -7.02 1.02
N GLU A 170 7.13 -6.11 1.54
CA GLU A 170 7.51 -4.76 1.95
C GLU A 170 8.60 -4.72 3.04
N GLN A 171 8.87 -5.82 3.75
CA GLN A 171 10.04 -5.89 4.64
C GLN A 171 11.37 -5.65 3.92
N LEU A 172 11.38 -5.78 2.59
CA LEU A 172 12.54 -5.50 1.75
C LEU A 172 12.66 -4.01 1.37
N TRP A 173 11.71 -3.16 1.78
CA TRP A 173 11.69 -1.77 1.35
C TRP A 173 12.92 -1.01 1.89
N GLU A 174 13.83 -0.61 1.00
CA GLU A 174 14.99 0.20 1.41
C GLU A 174 14.55 1.58 1.91
N GLY A 175 15.09 2.00 3.05
CA GLY A 175 14.63 3.16 3.82
C GLY A 175 13.60 2.85 4.91
N ALA A 176 13.14 1.59 5.03
CA ALA A 176 12.45 1.07 6.22
C ALA A 176 13.44 0.60 7.30
N ASP A 177 14.73 0.48 6.95
CA ASP A 177 15.84 0.35 7.89
C ASP A 177 15.91 1.65 8.70
N PHE A 178 15.18 1.71 9.81
CA PHE A 178 15.60 2.56 10.91
C PHE A 178 16.94 1.97 11.34
N ASP A 179 18.04 2.65 11.01
CA ASP A 179 19.32 2.37 11.68
C ASP A 179 19.01 2.20 13.15
N SER A 180 19.28 1.01 13.67
CA SER A 180 18.99 0.60 15.05
C SER A 180 19.92 1.29 16.05
N GLN A 181 20.09 2.60 15.92
CA GLN A 181 20.61 3.47 16.94
C GLN A 181 19.46 4.35 17.46
N PRO A 182 18.95 4.10 18.68
CA PRO A 182 18.06 5.06 19.31
C PRO A 182 18.90 6.28 19.69
N ASN A 183 19.00 7.27 18.80
CA ASN A 183 19.56 8.58 19.16
C ASN A 183 18.45 9.59 19.48
N PHE A 184 17.38 9.12 20.11
CA PHE A 184 16.37 9.97 20.76
C PHE A 184 16.48 9.80 22.28
N SER A 185 17.39 10.54 22.89
CA SER A 185 17.19 11.01 24.26
C SER A 185 16.06 12.04 24.24
N LEU A 186 14.82 11.55 24.17
CA LEU A 186 13.63 12.34 24.50
C LEU A 186 13.68 12.69 25.98
N GLN A 187 14.45 13.73 26.33
CA GLN A 187 14.27 14.42 27.60
C GLN A 187 12.94 15.15 27.52
N TRP A 188 11.92 14.56 28.12
CA TRP A 188 10.65 15.23 28.33
C TRP A 188 10.90 16.46 29.21
N PRO A 189 10.61 17.70 28.76
CA PRO A 189 10.74 18.84 29.64
C PRO A 189 9.76 18.68 30.81
N ALA A 190 10.28 18.77 32.02
CA ALA A 190 9.48 18.70 33.24
C ALA A 190 8.33 19.74 33.18
N PRO A 191 7.13 19.38 33.65
CA PRO A 191 5.99 20.28 33.62
C PRO A 191 6.31 21.57 34.39
N ARG A 192 6.17 22.72 33.71
CA ARG A 192 6.28 24.03 34.36
C ARG A 192 5.14 24.17 35.36
N VAL A 193 5.47 24.07 36.65
CA VAL A 193 4.54 24.39 37.74
C VAL A 193 4.18 25.86 37.60
N ALA A 194 2.91 26.14 37.27
CA ALA A 194 2.38 27.49 37.22
C ALA A 194 2.48 28.11 38.63
N ARG A 195 3.38 29.09 38.79
CA ARG A 195 3.39 29.95 39.98
C ARG A 195 2.08 30.73 39.99
N ARG A 196 1.16 30.35 40.87
CA ARG A 196 0.03 31.21 41.27
C ARG A 196 0.63 32.48 41.86
N ARG A 197 0.43 33.61 41.16
CA ARG A 197 0.64 34.94 41.76
C ARG A 197 -0.45 35.12 42.83
N ARG A 198 -0.01 35.47 44.03
CA ARG A 198 -0.88 35.98 45.10
C ARG A 198 -1.32 37.39 44.75
#